data_AF-A0A3M8AQX8-F1
#
_entry.id   AF-A0A3M8AQX8-F1
#
_cell.length_a   1.000
_cell.length_b   1.000
_cell.length_c   1.000
_cell.angle_alpha   90.00
_cell.angle_beta   90.00
_cell.angle_gamma   90.00
#
_symmetry.space_group_name_H-M   'P 1'
#
loop_
_entity.id
_entity.type
_entity.pdbx_description
1 polymer ?
#
loop_
_entity_poly.entity_id
_entity_poly.type
_entity_poly.pdbx_seq_one_letter_code
_entity_poly.pdbx_strand_id
1 'polypeptide(L)'
;MGRRRRRGLRIPCLYGNWCGPGCSGPGAPIDDIDRCCKKHDRCYQKRGYFACSCDQELLRCLRDKIDMKTEKGRVAAMISAFFSRSRCIPDDRK
;
A
#
# COMPACT_ATOMS: atom_id res chain seq x y z
N MET A 1 -2.55 -40.03 2.49
CA MET A 1 -2.29 -38.83 1.66
C MET A 1 -3.24 -37.72 2.12
N GLY A 2 -2.92 -36.47 2.42
CA GLY A 2 -1.76 -35.63 2.14
C GLY A 2 -2.28 -34.24 1.73
N ARG A 3 -2.51 -33.33 2.67
CA ARG A 3 -2.52 -31.86 2.42
C ARG A 3 -2.00 -31.13 3.66
N ARG A 4 -0.68 -31.18 3.86
CA ARG A 4 0.02 -30.23 4.73
C ARG A 4 -0.27 -28.83 4.16
N ARG A 5 -1.14 -28.07 4.84
CA ARG A 5 -1.31 -26.64 4.56
C ARG A 5 0.07 -26.01 4.77
N ARG A 6 0.76 -25.65 3.68
CA ARG A 6 1.94 -24.79 3.75
C ARG A 6 1.46 -23.46 4.34
N ARG A 7 1.54 -23.32 5.66
CA ARG A 7 1.55 -22.00 6.31
C ARG A 7 2.91 -21.40 5.97
N GLY A 8 3.07 -20.96 4.73
CA GLY A 8 4.14 -20.01 4.43
C GLY A 8 3.94 -18.83 5.37
N LEU A 9 5.03 -18.31 5.96
CA LEU A 9 5.00 -17.08 6.74
C LEU A 9 4.41 -15.98 5.84
N ARG A 10 3.10 -15.78 5.89
CA ARG A 10 2.47 -14.57 5.37
C ARG A 10 2.83 -13.50 6.39
N ILE A 11 3.75 -12.63 6.01
CA ILE A 11 4.02 -11.41 6.76
C ILE A 11 2.66 -10.70 6.90
N PRO A 12 2.19 -10.43 8.12
CA PRO A 12 0.93 -9.71 8.32
C PRO A 12 0.98 -8.38 7.57
N CYS A 13 -0.18 -7.95 7.07
CA CYS A 13 -0.30 -6.61 6.50
C CYS A 13 0.14 -5.58 7.51
N LEU A 14 0.83 -4.54 7.02
CA LEU A 14 1.21 -3.41 7.86
C LEU A 14 -0.06 -2.73 8.40
N TYR A 15 -1.08 -2.62 7.57
CA TYR A 15 -2.37 -2.08 7.94
C TYR A 15 -3.49 -2.59 7.03
N GLY A 16 -4.64 -2.92 7.63
CA GLY A 16 -5.82 -3.36 6.89
C GLY A 16 -5.59 -4.56 5.97
N ASN A 17 -6.19 -4.52 4.78
CA ASN A 17 -6.16 -5.62 3.81
C ASN A 17 -5.25 -5.32 2.60
N TRP A 18 -4.80 -4.08 2.44
CA TRP A 18 -4.11 -3.60 1.23
C TRP A 18 -2.82 -2.81 1.53
N CYS A 19 -2.57 -2.37 2.75
CA CYS A 19 -1.32 -1.67 3.05
C CYS A 19 -0.25 -2.66 3.52
N GLY A 20 0.76 -2.91 2.69
CA GLY A 20 2.01 -3.58 3.07
C GLY A 20 2.46 -4.68 2.11
N PRO A 21 3.70 -5.18 2.26
CA PRO A 21 4.23 -6.25 1.42
C PRO A 21 3.36 -7.51 1.47
N GLY A 22 2.91 -7.98 0.30
CA GLY A 22 2.07 -9.18 0.20
C GLY A 22 0.60 -8.96 0.52
N CYS A 23 0.16 -7.70 0.68
CA CYS A 23 -1.21 -7.34 0.98
C CYS A 23 -1.85 -6.60 -0.18
N SER A 24 -2.68 -7.30 -0.95
CA SER A 24 -3.41 -6.73 -2.09
C SER A 24 -4.79 -7.37 -2.26
N GLY A 25 -5.54 -7.43 -1.15
CA GLY A 25 -6.87 -8.05 -1.10
C GLY A 25 -6.85 -9.56 -0.78
N PRO A 26 -8.00 -10.26 -0.94
CA PRO A 26 -9.21 -9.86 -1.66
C PRO A 26 -10.22 -9.03 -0.84
N GLY A 27 -9.98 -8.81 0.46
CA GLY A 27 -10.92 -8.12 1.35
C GLY A 27 -11.27 -6.69 0.91
N ALA A 28 -12.43 -6.17 1.34
CA ALA A 28 -12.74 -4.76 1.17
C ALA A 28 -11.76 -3.89 1.99
N PRO A 29 -11.41 -2.68 1.53
CA PRO A 29 -10.68 -1.74 2.37
C PRO A 29 -11.39 -1.51 3.69
N ILE A 30 -10.65 -1.55 4.79
CA ILE A 30 -11.23 -1.34 6.13
C ILE A 30 -11.55 0.14 6.42
N ASP A 31 -10.85 1.06 5.75
CA ASP A 31 -11.05 2.50 5.87
C ASP A 31 -10.56 3.26 4.62
N ASP A 32 -10.41 4.59 4.75
CA ASP A 32 -9.92 5.49 3.71
C ASP A 32 -8.41 5.38 3.44
N ILE A 33 -7.60 5.01 4.44
CA ILE A 33 -6.15 4.75 4.28
C ILE A 33 -5.94 3.47 3.48
N ASP A 34 -6.61 2.39 3.87
CA ASP A 34 -6.56 1.08 3.21
C ASP A 34 -7.10 1.18 1.77
N ARG A 35 -8.04 2.10 1.51
CA ARG A 35 -8.51 2.41 0.15
C ARG A 35 -7.44 3.08 -0.70
N CYS A 36 -6.62 3.96 -0.13
CA CYS A 36 -5.46 4.54 -0.84
C CYS A 36 -4.47 3.44 -1.22
N CYS A 37 -4.15 2.52 -0.30
CA CYS A 37 -3.27 1.38 -0.57
C CYS A 37 -3.85 0.46 -1.66
N LYS A 38 -5.15 0.14 -1.61
CA LYS A 38 -5.82 -0.62 -2.67
C LYS A 38 -5.67 0.03 -4.05
N LYS A 39 -5.76 1.36 -4.13
CA LYS A 39 -5.59 2.09 -5.39
C LYS A 39 -4.14 2.00 -5.87
N HIS A 40 -3.17 2.12 -4.96
CA HIS A 40 -1.75 1.99 -5.22
C HIS A 40 -1.39 0.60 -5.75
N ASP A 41 -1.84 -0.47 -5.10
CA ASP A 41 -1.65 -1.85 -5.55
C ASP A 41 -2.18 -2.09 -6.97
N ARG A 42 -3.40 -1.60 -7.25
CA ARG A 42 -3.99 -1.69 -8.59
C ARG A 42 -3.21 -0.89 -9.62
N CYS A 43 -2.60 0.22 -9.21
CA CYS A 43 -1.73 1.01 -10.08
C CYS A 43 -0.45 0.22 -10.41
N TYR A 44 0.20 -0.37 -9.39
CA TYR A 44 1.35 -1.25 -9.59
C TYR A 44 1.03 -2.49 -10.44
N GLN A 45 -0.16 -3.08 -10.31
CA GLN A 45 -0.59 -4.18 -11.19
C GLN A 45 -0.65 -3.79 -12.66
N LYS A 46 -1.00 -2.54 -12.97
CA LYS A 46 -1.14 -2.03 -14.34
C LYS A 46 0.16 -1.47 -14.91
N ARG A 47 0.94 -0.78 -14.08
CA ARG A 47 2.13 -0.02 -14.50
C ARG A 47 3.43 -0.69 -14.09
N GLY A 48 3.39 -1.74 -13.28
CA GLY A 48 4.55 -2.38 -12.67
C GLY A 48 5.01 -1.67 -11.39
N TYR A 49 5.78 -2.40 -10.57
CA TYR A 49 6.35 -1.89 -9.32
C TYR A 49 7.22 -0.65 -9.51
N PHE A 50 7.30 0.17 -8.46
CA PHE A 50 8.09 1.40 -8.40
C PHE A 50 7.70 2.47 -9.43
N ALA A 51 6.53 2.41 -10.08
CA ALA A 51 6.11 3.49 -10.97
C ALA A 51 5.91 4.80 -10.18
N CYS A 52 6.64 5.86 -10.55
CA CYS A 52 6.55 7.15 -9.85
C CYS A 52 5.13 7.72 -9.82
N SER A 53 4.35 7.57 -10.91
CA SER A 53 2.95 8.02 -10.92
C SER A 53 2.10 7.33 -9.84
N CYS A 54 2.31 6.04 -9.60
CA CYS A 54 1.58 5.31 -8.57
C CYS A 54 1.93 5.84 -7.17
N ASP A 55 3.22 6.04 -6.90
CA ASP A 55 3.68 6.53 -5.60
C ASP A 55 3.19 7.96 -5.34
N GLN A 56 3.24 8.82 -6.35
CA GLN A 56 2.71 10.19 -6.28
C GLN A 56 1.19 10.21 -6.05
N GLU A 57 0.44 9.31 -6.70
CA GLU A 57 -0.99 9.19 -6.46
C GLU A 57 -1.31 8.73 -5.03
N LEU A 58 -0.52 7.79 -4.49
CA LEU A 58 -0.64 7.35 -3.10
C LEU A 58 -0.39 8.52 -2.14
N LEU A 59 0.70 9.27 -2.32
CA LEU A 59 1.01 10.45 -1.50
C LEU A 59 -0.10 11.51 -1.56
N ARG A 60 -0.65 11.76 -2.76
CA ARG A 60 -1.80 12.67 -2.92
C ARG A 60 -3.04 12.16 -2.18
N CYS A 61 -3.30 10.84 -2.22
CA CYS A 61 -4.43 10.23 -1.54
C CYS A 61 -4.33 10.31 -0.01
N LEU A 62 -3.11 10.23 0.54
CA LEU A 62 -2.87 10.25 1.98
C LEU A 62 -2.77 11.66 2.59
N ARG A 63 -2.50 12.68 1.78
CA ARG A 63 -2.21 14.06 2.24
C ARG A 63 -3.24 14.62 3.23
N ASP A 64 -4.53 14.43 2.96
CA ASP A 64 -5.66 14.91 3.76
C ASP A 64 -6.05 13.96 4.91
N LYS A 65 -5.40 12.80 5.01
CA LYS A 65 -5.73 11.73 5.98
C LYS A 65 -4.69 11.60 7.08
N ILE A 66 -3.64 12.44 7.04
CA ILE A 66 -2.62 12.52 8.07
C ILE A 66 -3.20 13.26 9.28
N ASP A 67 -3.37 12.53 10.37
CA ASP A 67 -3.73 13.07 11.68
C ASP A 67 -3.02 12.28 12.77
N MET A 68 -2.03 12.90 13.42
CA MET A 68 -1.22 12.26 14.47
C MET A 68 -2.02 11.93 15.74
N LYS A 69 -3.24 12.46 15.89
CA LYS A 69 -4.12 12.15 17.02
C LYS A 69 -4.83 10.81 16.84
N THR A 70 -4.97 10.32 15.61
CA THR A 70 -5.67 9.06 15.30
C THR A 70 -4.68 7.97 14.90
N GLU A 71 -5.03 6.70 15.17
CA GLU A 71 -4.22 5.57 14.75
C GLU A 71 -4.07 5.51 13.22
N LYS A 72 -5.18 5.60 12.49
CA LYS A 72 -5.17 5.60 11.02
C LYS A 72 -4.35 6.76 10.44
N GLY A 73 -4.39 7.94 11.07
CA GLY A 73 -3.65 9.09 10.60
C GLY A 73 -2.14 8.99 10.84
N ARG A 74 -1.71 8.31 11.91
CA ARG A 74 -0.30 7.93 12.10
C ARG A 74 0.16 6.93 11.04
N VAL A 75 -0.69 5.96 10.69
CA VAL A 75 -0.41 5.03 9.59
C VAL A 75 -0.27 5.78 8.26
N ALA A 76 -1.18 6.70 7.95
CA ALA A 76 -1.10 7.56 6.77
C ALA A 76 0.24 8.33 6.73
N ALA A 77 0.66 8.88 7.86
CA ALA A 77 1.93 9.60 7.98
C ALA A 77 3.14 8.68 7.74
N MET A 78 3.15 7.48 8.33
CA MET A 78 4.22 6.50 8.13
C MET A 78 4.35 6.08 6.66
N ILE A 79 3.23 5.76 6.00
CA ILE A 79 3.23 5.38 4.58
C ILE A 79 3.70 6.58 3.74
N SER A 80 3.19 7.78 4.01
CA SER A 80 3.58 8.99 3.28
C SER A 80 5.07 9.29 3.42
N ALA A 81 5.63 9.14 4.62
CA ALA A 81 7.05 9.35 4.88
C ALA A 81 7.94 8.36 4.11
N PHE A 82 7.52 7.09 4.02
CA PHE A 82 8.23 6.08 3.23
C PHE A 82 8.27 6.45 1.74
N PHE A 83 7.10 6.64 1.11
CA PHE A 83 7.03 6.89 -0.34
C PHE A 83 7.55 8.28 -0.74
N SER A 84 7.58 9.25 0.17
CA SER A 84 8.22 10.55 -0.11
C SER A 84 9.75 10.47 -0.19
N ARG A 85 10.35 9.38 0.31
CA ARG A 85 11.81 9.18 0.34
C ARG A 85 12.27 8.00 -0.52
N SER A 86 11.35 7.09 -0.86
CA SER A 86 11.62 5.93 -1.71
C SER A 86 11.97 6.35 -3.13
N ARG A 87 12.94 5.65 -3.73
CA ARG A 87 13.25 5.82 -5.16
C ARG A 87 12.17 5.15 -6.00
N CYS A 88 11.73 5.83 -7.05
CA CYS A 88 10.78 5.32 -8.04
C CYS A 88 11.36 5.42 -9.46
N ILE A 89 10.76 4.68 -10.40
CA ILE A 89 11.05 4.64 -11.83
C ILE A 89 10.05 5.56 -12.55
N PRO A 90 10.51 6.59 -13.28
CA PRO A 90 9.65 7.44 -14.10
C PRO A 90 8.87 6.63 -15.15
N ASP A 91 7.59 6.98 -15.38
CA ASP A 91 6.72 6.24 -16.31
C ASP A 91 7.18 6.30 -17.77
N ASP A 92 7.97 7.31 -18.15
CA ASP A 92 8.57 7.47 -19.49
C ASP A 92 9.75 6.50 -19.75
N ARG A 93 10.23 5.80 -18.72
CA ARG A 93 11.34 4.84 -18.81
C ARG A 93 10.90 3.38 -18.66
N LYS A 94 9.60 3.08 -18.85
CA LYS A 94 9.01 1.74 -18.75
C LYS A 94 8.60 1.17 -20.10
#